data_AF-T0Y104-F1
#
_entry.id   AF-T0Y104-F1
#
_cell.length_a   1.000
_cell.length_b   1.000
_cell.length_c   1.000
_cell.angle_alpha   90.00
_cell.angle_beta   90.00
_cell.angle_gamma   90.00
#
_symmetry.space_group_name_H-M   'P 1'
#
loop_
_entity.id
_entity.type
_entity.pdbx_description
1 polymer ?
#
loop_
_entity_poly.entity_id
_entity_poly.type
_entity_poly.pdbx_seq_one_letter_code
_entity_poly.pdbx_strand_id
1 'polypeptide(L)'
;MTFIDNLGIELDVLILVTVAVFYTGIWVWWGLRKQDPKEANASLRGGGAILGLLGGFLLLLGIWGEFTWPLPASYNMLFYDPTVLTGLILVGFAASLWFKIPSHLIGIIAFVSGWGVIYYGARAYLLGLTTEPLDTFAMYLAFGALAVLSMPVTLFVDWYVTRSQTLGASAAPSYPKMWNYV
;
A
#
# COMPACT_ATOMS: atom_id res chain seq x y z
N MET A 1 3.34 10.69 -32.54
CA MET A 1 3.82 10.46 -31.16
C MET A 1 3.96 8.96 -30.99
N THR A 2 5.13 8.48 -30.55
CA THR A 2 5.37 7.04 -30.33
C THR A 2 4.55 6.61 -29.12
N PHE A 3 3.73 5.57 -29.24
CA PHE A 3 3.06 4.95 -28.11
C PHE A 3 4.12 4.33 -27.21
N ILE A 4 4.30 4.87 -26.01
CA ILE A 4 5.19 4.30 -24.99
C ILE A 4 4.31 3.41 -24.12
N ASP A 5 4.42 2.09 -24.32
CA ASP A 5 3.71 1.10 -23.53
C ASP A 5 4.46 0.83 -22.22
N ASN A 6 4.04 1.51 -21.14
CA ASN A 6 4.58 1.29 -19.81
C ASN A 6 3.80 0.25 -18.99
N LEU A 7 2.72 -0.30 -19.55
CA LEU A 7 1.84 -1.22 -18.84
C LEU A 7 2.60 -2.47 -18.37
N GLY A 8 3.50 -2.99 -19.19
CA GLY A 8 4.34 -4.14 -18.82
C GLY A 8 5.19 -3.87 -17.59
N ILE A 9 5.82 -2.69 -17.51
CA ILE A 9 6.66 -2.29 -16.38
C ILE A 9 5.80 -2.10 -15.12
N GLU A 10 4.62 -1.50 -15.24
CA GLU A 10 3.70 -1.33 -14.11
C GLU A 10 3.27 -2.68 -13.52
N LEU A 11 2.87 -3.62 -14.38
CA LEU A 11 2.46 -4.96 -13.98
C LEU A 11 3.62 -5.73 -13.32
N ASP A 12 4.82 -5.68 -13.88
CA ASP A 12 6.01 -6.33 -13.31
C ASP A 12 6.34 -5.77 -11.92
N VAL A 13 6.23 -4.45 -11.73
CA VAL A 13 6.46 -3.82 -10.43
C VAL A 13 5.36 -4.18 -9.44
N LEU A 14 4.09 -4.29 -9.86
CA LEU A 14 3.01 -4.76 -9.01
C LEU A 14 3.20 -6.22 -8.56
N ILE A 15 3.76 -7.07 -9.43
CA ILE A 15 4.17 -8.43 -9.05
C ILE A 15 5.29 -8.38 -8.00
N LEU A 16 6.31 -7.53 -8.20
CA LEU A 16 7.39 -7.35 -7.24
C LEU A 16 6.89 -6.81 -5.88
N VAL A 17 5.95 -5.86 -5.89
CA VAL A 17 5.28 -5.37 -4.67
C VAL A 17 4.59 -6.52 -3.97
N THR A 18 3.84 -7.34 -4.70
CA THR A 18 3.13 -8.50 -4.15
C THR A 18 4.12 -9.46 -3.47
N VAL A 19 5.18 -9.85 -4.17
CA VAL A 19 6.23 -10.72 -3.62
C VAL A 19 6.87 -10.09 -2.38
N ALA A 20 7.19 -8.80 -2.41
CA ALA A 20 7.78 -8.09 -1.28
C ALA A 20 6.85 -8.03 -0.06
N VAL A 21 5.55 -7.78 -0.27
CA VAL A 21 4.54 -7.80 0.81
C VAL A 21 4.45 -9.18 1.43
N PHE A 22 4.32 -10.24 0.63
CA PHE A 22 4.23 -11.61 1.13
C PHE A 22 5.51 -12.04 1.87
N TYR A 23 6.68 -11.77 1.28
CA TYR A 23 7.97 -12.04 1.91
C TYR A 23 8.08 -11.35 3.27
N THR A 24 7.77 -10.04 3.33
CA THR A 24 7.80 -9.26 4.56
C THR A 24 6.83 -9.83 5.59
N GLY A 25 5.59 -10.13 5.19
CA GLY A 25 4.57 -10.70 6.06
C GLY A 25 4.98 -12.04 6.66
N ILE A 26 5.54 -12.94 5.86
CA ILE A 26 6.01 -14.27 6.31
C ILE A 26 7.12 -14.12 7.36
N TRP A 27 8.12 -13.27 7.11
CA TRP A 27 9.22 -13.08 8.04
C TRP A 27 8.81 -12.38 9.33
N VAL A 28 7.92 -11.38 9.26
CA VAL A 28 7.34 -10.75 10.44
C VAL A 28 6.55 -11.78 11.26
N TRP A 29 5.71 -12.58 10.61
CA TRP A 29 4.95 -13.64 11.27
C TRP A 29 5.84 -14.69 11.92
N TRP A 30 6.92 -15.09 11.25
CA TRP A 30 7.91 -16.03 11.77
C TRP A 30 8.66 -15.49 12.99
N GLY A 31 9.08 -14.22 12.96
CA GLY A 31 9.68 -13.54 14.12
C GLY A 31 8.73 -13.47 15.31
N LEU A 32 7.44 -13.17 15.06
CA LEU A 32 6.40 -13.19 16.10
C LEU A 32 6.19 -14.59 16.70
N ARG A 33 6.20 -15.65 15.86
CA ARG A 33 6.09 -17.05 16.31
C ARG A 33 7.24 -17.46 17.24
N LYS A 34 8.44 -16.93 17.01
CA LYS A 34 9.62 -17.15 17.87
C LYS A 34 9.64 -16.29 19.13
N GLN A 35 8.63 -15.44 19.35
CA GLN A 35 8.62 -14.44 20.42
C GLN A 35 9.82 -13.48 20.38
N ASP A 36 10.40 -13.25 19.19
CA ASP A 36 11.47 -12.27 18.99
C ASP A 36 10.90 -11.00 18.31
N PRO A 37 10.44 -10.01 19.11
CA PRO A 37 9.91 -8.77 18.55
C PRO A 37 10.99 -7.93 17.85
N LYS A 38 12.28 -8.15 18.12
CA LYS A 38 13.37 -7.42 17.46
C LYS A 38 13.57 -7.96 16.04
N GLU A 39 13.57 -9.29 15.86
CA GLU A 39 13.62 -9.93 14.54
C GLU A 39 12.41 -9.50 13.69
N ALA A 40 11.20 -9.59 14.25
CA ALA A 40 9.97 -9.18 13.55
C ALA A 40 10.03 -7.71 13.11
N ASN A 41 10.55 -6.81 13.95
CA ASN A 41 10.68 -5.41 13.60
C ASN A 41 11.77 -5.16 12.54
N ALA A 42 12.91 -5.85 12.63
CA ALA A 42 13.97 -5.75 11.63
C ALA A 42 13.45 -6.20 10.25
N SER A 43 12.72 -7.31 10.18
CA SER A 43 12.06 -7.78 8.96
C SER A 43 11.02 -6.78 8.45
N LEU A 44 10.20 -6.20 9.34
CA LEU A 44 9.21 -5.18 8.97
C LEU A 44 9.88 -3.93 8.38
N ARG A 45 10.97 -3.44 8.98
CA ARG A 45 11.70 -2.26 8.48
C ARG A 45 12.44 -2.54 7.18
N GLY A 46 13.07 -3.71 7.06
CA GLY A 46 13.73 -4.14 5.83
C GLY A 46 12.74 -4.28 4.67
N GLY A 47 11.62 -4.95 4.93
CA GLY A 47 10.51 -5.06 3.98
C GLY A 47 9.89 -3.71 3.63
N GLY A 48 9.66 -2.87 4.63
CA GLY A 48 9.19 -1.49 4.47
C GLY A 48 10.11 -0.64 3.59
N ALA A 49 11.43 -0.80 3.68
CA ALA A 49 12.38 -0.09 2.82
C ALA A 49 12.21 -0.50 1.34
N ILE A 50 12.12 -1.80 1.06
CA ILE A 50 11.92 -2.32 -0.29
C ILE A 50 10.57 -1.84 -0.85
N LEU A 51 9.51 -1.94 -0.05
CA LEU A 51 8.18 -1.45 -0.42
C LEU A 51 8.19 0.05 -0.68
N GLY A 52 8.91 0.84 0.12
CA GLY A 52 9.08 2.27 -0.11
C GLY A 52 9.81 2.60 -1.41
N LEU A 53 10.85 1.82 -1.77
CA LEU A 53 11.55 2.00 -3.05
C LEU A 53 10.65 1.67 -4.24
N LEU A 54 9.95 0.53 -4.20
CA LEU A 54 9.00 0.15 -5.25
C LEU A 54 7.84 1.16 -5.33
N GLY A 55 7.34 1.62 -4.19
CA GLY A 55 6.32 2.66 -4.09
C GLY A 55 6.78 3.99 -4.67
N GLY A 56 8.02 4.40 -4.39
CA GLY A 56 8.62 5.61 -4.95
C GLY A 56 8.74 5.53 -6.47
N PHE A 57 9.15 4.36 -6.99
CA PHE A 57 9.17 4.11 -8.42
C PHE A 57 7.77 4.21 -9.05
N LEU A 58 6.77 3.52 -8.49
CA LEU A 58 5.38 3.58 -8.96
C LEU A 58 4.81 5.00 -8.89
N LEU A 59 5.10 5.74 -7.84
CA LEU A 59 4.65 7.12 -7.67
C LEU A 59 5.23 8.03 -8.76
N LEU A 60 6.53 7.93 -9.03
CA LEU A 60 7.19 8.70 -10.08
C LEU A 60 6.67 8.32 -11.47
N LEU A 61 6.49 7.02 -11.72
CA LEU A 61 5.95 6.53 -13.00
C LEU A 61 4.50 6.97 -13.21
N GLY A 62 3.67 6.88 -12.18
CA GLY A 62 2.27 7.32 -12.21
C GLY A 62 2.14 8.82 -12.45
N ILE A 63 2.89 9.64 -11.70
CA ILE A 63 2.92 11.09 -11.89
C ILE A 63 3.41 11.45 -13.29
N TRP A 64 4.47 10.77 -13.77
CA TRP A 64 4.95 10.96 -15.13
C TRP A 64 3.87 10.60 -16.16
N GLY A 65 3.14 9.50 -15.95
CA GLY A 65 2.03 9.07 -16.80
C GLY A 65 0.93 10.13 -16.88
N GLU A 66 0.51 10.68 -15.74
CA GLU A 66 -0.48 11.77 -15.67
C GLU A 66 -0.06 13.02 -16.47
N PHE A 67 1.23 13.39 -16.45
CA PHE A 67 1.72 14.59 -17.14
C PHE A 67 2.10 14.37 -18.60
N THR A 68 2.51 13.17 -18.97
CA THR A 68 3.02 12.89 -20.32
C THR A 68 1.99 12.29 -21.26
N TRP A 69 0.93 11.69 -20.75
CA TRP A 69 -0.07 11.06 -21.60
C TRP A 69 -1.06 12.10 -22.15
N PRO A 70 -1.05 12.39 -23.46
CA PRO A 70 -1.69 13.58 -24.03
C PRO A 70 -3.17 13.37 -24.40
N LEU A 71 -3.81 12.27 -23.96
CA LEU A 71 -5.18 11.97 -24.36
C LEU A 71 -6.20 12.48 -23.33
N PRO A 72 -7.15 13.36 -23.72
CA PRO A 72 -8.37 13.56 -22.96
C PRO A 72 -9.25 12.32 -23.16
N ALA A 73 -9.04 11.25 -22.38
CA ALA A 73 -9.87 10.05 -22.41
C ALA A 73 -9.71 9.18 -21.15
N SER A 74 -10.71 8.32 -20.92
CA SER A 74 -10.89 7.41 -19.77
C SER A 74 -9.75 6.43 -19.48
N TYR A 75 -8.75 6.30 -20.36
CA TYR A 75 -7.66 5.34 -20.21
C TYR A 75 -6.65 5.76 -19.13
N ASN A 76 -6.36 7.06 -19.01
CA ASN A 76 -5.43 7.59 -18.00
C ASN A 76 -5.94 7.35 -16.57
N MET A 77 -7.23 7.66 -16.34
CA MET A 77 -7.91 7.47 -15.03
C MET A 77 -7.99 6.00 -14.62
N LEU A 78 -7.98 5.08 -15.58
CA LEU A 78 -8.03 3.67 -15.27
C LEU A 78 -6.67 3.26 -14.68
N PHE A 79 -5.56 3.49 -15.37
CA PHE A 79 -4.27 2.88 -15.01
C PHE A 79 -3.33 3.74 -14.15
N TYR A 80 -3.25 5.06 -14.39
CA TYR A 80 -2.26 5.91 -13.70
C TYR A 80 -2.72 6.38 -12.32
N ASP A 81 -4.00 6.71 -12.15
CA ASP A 81 -4.60 7.09 -10.85
C ASP A 81 -4.36 6.01 -9.75
N PRO A 82 -4.70 4.71 -9.97
CA PRO A 82 -4.40 3.67 -8.99
C PRO A 82 -2.90 3.45 -8.76
N THR A 83 -2.08 3.67 -9.78
CA THR A 83 -0.61 3.53 -9.70
C THR A 83 -0.02 4.61 -8.79
N VAL A 84 -0.45 5.87 -8.94
CA VAL A 84 -0.09 6.98 -8.07
C VAL A 84 -0.52 6.69 -6.63
N LEU A 85 -1.77 6.26 -6.42
CA LEU A 85 -2.28 5.94 -5.08
C LEU A 85 -1.51 4.80 -4.43
N THR A 86 -1.19 3.74 -5.19
CA THR A 86 -0.40 2.61 -4.71
C THR A 86 1.00 3.07 -4.30
N GLY A 87 1.66 3.87 -5.14
CA GLY A 87 2.96 4.44 -4.82
C GLY A 87 2.94 5.29 -3.55
N LEU A 88 1.93 6.15 -3.40
CA LEU A 88 1.74 6.99 -2.22
C LEU A 88 1.54 6.17 -0.94
N ILE A 89 0.72 5.12 -0.98
CA ILE A 89 0.46 4.23 0.15
C ILE A 89 1.74 3.51 0.57
N LEU A 90 2.49 2.96 -0.38
CA LEU A 90 3.73 2.22 -0.10
C LEU A 90 4.82 3.13 0.47
N VAL A 91 5.02 4.32 -0.11
CA VAL A 91 5.95 5.33 0.41
C VAL A 91 5.51 5.80 1.79
N GLY A 92 4.22 6.09 1.97
CA GLY A 92 3.65 6.49 3.25
C GLY A 92 3.86 5.42 4.33
N PHE A 93 3.64 4.14 3.98
CA PHE A 93 3.88 3.02 4.88
C PHE A 93 5.37 2.92 5.26
N ALA A 94 6.27 2.97 4.29
CA ALA A 94 7.71 2.96 4.54
C ALA A 94 8.14 4.15 5.43
N ALA A 95 7.64 5.35 5.15
CA ALA A 95 7.88 6.54 5.95
C ALA A 95 7.34 6.38 7.38
N SER A 96 6.16 5.79 7.56
CA SER A 96 5.59 5.54 8.89
C SER A 96 6.50 4.66 9.74
N LEU A 97 7.07 3.62 9.14
CA LEU A 97 8.04 2.73 9.81
C LEU A 97 9.36 3.43 10.12
N TRP A 98 9.83 4.32 9.24
CA TRP A 98 11.10 5.02 9.42
C TRP A 98 11.03 6.11 10.48
N PHE A 99 9.94 6.89 10.47
CA PHE A 99 9.70 7.99 11.40
C PHE A 99 8.98 7.55 12.67
N LYS A 100 8.67 6.26 12.83
CA LYS A 100 7.94 5.69 13.98
C LYS A 100 6.56 6.34 14.17
N ILE A 101 5.92 6.71 13.07
CA ILE A 101 4.56 7.21 13.04
C ILE A 101 3.63 5.99 12.98
N PRO A 102 2.45 6.02 13.63
CA PRO A 102 1.51 4.91 13.55
C PRO A 102 1.11 4.61 12.10
N SER A 103 1.35 3.38 11.66
CA SER A 103 1.13 2.94 10.28
C SER A 103 -0.36 2.85 9.92
N HIS A 104 -1.26 2.72 10.91
CA HIS A 104 -2.71 2.70 10.68
C HIS A 104 -3.25 4.01 10.07
N LEU A 105 -2.56 5.14 10.21
CA LEU A 105 -2.93 6.39 9.53
C LEU A 105 -2.86 6.24 8.01
N ILE A 106 -1.81 5.56 7.53
CA ILE A 106 -1.67 5.19 6.12
C ILE A 106 -2.66 4.08 5.76
N GLY A 107 -2.91 3.15 6.68
CA GLY A 107 -3.94 2.11 6.54
C GLY A 107 -5.35 2.67 6.28
N ILE A 108 -5.73 3.79 6.91
CA ILE A 108 -7.01 4.47 6.65
C ILE A 108 -7.07 4.99 5.20
N ILE A 109 -5.99 5.62 4.73
CA ILE A 109 -5.90 6.12 3.34
C ILE A 109 -6.03 4.94 2.38
N ALA A 110 -5.27 3.87 2.61
CA ALA A 110 -5.29 2.66 1.81
C ALA A 110 -6.67 1.97 1.81
N PHE A 111 -7.38 1.98 2.93
CA PHE A 111 -8.73 1.43 3.01
C PHE A 111 -9.71 2.17 2.09
N VAL A 112 -9.72 3.51 2.15
CA VAL A 112 -10.61 4.34 1.32
C VAL A 112 -10.23 4.21 -0.16
N SER A 113 -8.94 4.32 -0.47
CA SER A 113 -8.43 4.17 -1.84
C SER A 113 -8.72 2.78 -2.41
N GLY A 114 -8.62 1.72 -1.60
CA GLY A 114 -8.90 0.35 -2.01
C GLY A 114 -10.34 0.16 -2.47
N TRP A 115 -11.31 0.72 -1.74
CA TRP A 115 -12.71 0.74 -2.19
C TRP A 115 -12.91 1.51 -3.49
N GLY A 116 -12.21 2.63 -3.66
CA GLY A 116 -12.20 3.40 -4.91
C GLY A 116 -11.70 2.57 -6.09
N VAL A 117 -10.59 1.86 -5.92
CA VAL A 117 -10.01 0.97 -6.95
C VAL A 117 -10.99 -0.16 -7.29
N ILE A 118 -11.59 -0.83 -6.30
CA ILE A 118 -12.60 -1.87 -6.56
C ILE A 118 -13.77 -1.31 -7.37
N TYR A 119 -14.24 -0.11 -7.01
CA TYR A 119 -15.32 0.56 -7.73
C TYR A 119 -14.94 0.86 -9.18
N TYR A 120 -13.73 1.37 -9.43
CA TYR A 120 -13.25 1.60 -10.80
C TYR A 120 -13.18 0.31 -11.62
N GLY A 121 -12.65 -0.77 -11.05
CA GLY A 121 -12.62 -2.08 -11.71
C GLY A 121 -14.02 -2.60 -12.02
N ALA A 122 -14.95 -2.49 -11.08
CA ALA A 122 -16.35 -2.89 -11.28
C ALA A 122 -17.02 -2.08 -12.39
N ARG A 123 -16.77 -0.77 -12.46
CA ARG A 123 -17.28 0.09 -13.53
C ARG A 123 -16.67 -0.26 -14.88
N ALA A 124 -15.36 -0.51 -14.93
CA ALA A 124 -14.67 -0.93 -16.15
C ALA A 124 -15.23 -2.25 -16.70
N TYR A 125 -15.53 -3.20 -15.81
CA TYR A 125 -16.20 -4.46 -16.15
C TYR A 125 -17.59 -4.25 -16.74
N LEU A 126 -18.45 -3.50 -16.03
CA LEU A 126 -19.84 -3.27 -16.43
C LEU A 126 -19.97 -2.49 -17.74
N LEU A 127 -19.00 -1.64 -18.04
CA LEU A 127 -18.96 -0.81 -19.25
C LEU A 127 -18.18 -1.44 -20.41
N GLY A 128 -17.53 -2.61 -20.21
CA GLY A 128 -16.75 -3.28 -21.24
C GLY A 128 -15.63 -2.43 -21.81
N LEU A 129 -14.93 -1.67 -20.96
CA LEU A 129 -13.92 -0.70 -21.40
C LEU A 129 -12.62 -1.32 -21.92
N THR A 130 -12.42 -2.63 -21.72
CA THR A 130 -11.22 -3.37 -22.11
C THR A 130 -11.58 -4.59 -22.95
N THR A 131 -10.59 -5.13 -23.68
CA THR A 131 -10.75 -6.38 -24.46
C THR A 131 -10.96 -7.60 -23.57
N GLU A 132 -10.40 -7.56 -22.36
CA GLU A 132 -10.52 -8.61 -21.33
C GLU A 132 -11.09 -7.99 -20.03
N PRO A 133 -12.42 -7.71 -19.97
CA PRO A 133 -13.03 -7.03 -18.82
C PRO A 133 -12.91 -7.81 -17.52
N LEU A 134 -12.97 -9.15 -17.58
CA LEU A 134 -12.90 -10.01 -16.40
C LEU A 134 -11.51 -9.95 -15.76
N ASP A 135 -10.44 -10.04 -16.57
CA ASP A 135 -9.06 -9.97 -16.08
C ASP A 135 -8.76 -8.61 -15.48
N THR A 136 -9.26 -7.55 -16.15
CA THR A 136 -9.20 -6.19 -15.62
C THR A 136 -9.89 -6.11 -14.27
N PHE A 137 -11.13 -6.60 -14.16
CA PHE A 137 -11.87 -6.59 -12.89
C PHE A 137 -11.15 -7.36 -11.78
N ALA A 138 -10.67 -8.57 -12.08
CA ALA A 138 -9.97 -9.43 -11.13
C ALA A 138 -8.72 -8.75 -10.57
N MET A 139 -7.96 -8.05 -11.42
CA MET A 139 -6.80 -7.27 -11.02
C MET A 139 -7.17 -6.15 -10.03
N TYR A 140 -8.16 -5.31 -10.39
CA TYR A 140 -8.60 -4.21 -9.52
C TYR A 140 -9.19 -4.72 -8.21
N LEU A 141 -9.92 -5.84 -8.26
CA LEU A 141 -10.45 -6.49 -7.08
C LEU A 141 -9.32 -6.99 -6.18
N ALA A 142 -8.29 -7.63 -6.73
CA ALA A 142 -7.17 -8.16 -5.95
C ALA A 142 -6.36 -7.05 -5.27
N PHE A 143 -5.94 -6.03 -6.03
CA PHE A 143 -5.17 -4.90 -5.47
C PHE A 143 -6.02 -4.01 -4.56
N GLY A 144 -7.27 -3.77 -4.90
CA GLY A 144 -8.21 -3.05 -4.07
C GLY A 144 -8.50 -3.78 -2.76
N ALA A 145 -8.69 -5.10 -2.79
CA ALA A 145 -8.85 -5.91 -1.58
C ALA A 145 -7.59 -5.91 -0.72
N LEU A 146 -6.39 -5.99 -1.32
CA LEU A 146 -5.13 -5.85 -0.60
C LEU A 146 -5.06 -4.50 0.14
N ALA A 147 -5.44 -3.40 -0.52
CA ALA A 147 -5.47 -2.07 0.07
C ALA A 147 -6.52 -1.96 1.20
N VAL A 148 -7.71 -2.53 1.02
CA VAL A 148 -8.75 -2.60 2.08
C VAL A 148 -8.27 -3.39 3.29
N LEU A 149 -7.64 -4.55 3.07
CA LEU A 149 -7.11 -5.41 4.13
C LEU A 149 -5.86 -4.83 4.80
N SER A 150 -5.23 -3.82 4.21
CA SER A 150 -4.06 -3.17 4.83
C SER A 150 -4.41 -2.46 6.15
N MET A 151 -5.65 -2.00 6.34
CA MET A 151 -6.06 -1.31 7.57
C MET A 151 -6.03 -2.22 8.81
N PRO A 152 -6.70 -3.39 8.85
CA PRO A 152 -6.56 -4.30 9.98
C PRO A 152 -5.12 -4.82 10.14
N VAL A 153 -4.36 -4.97 9.05
CA VAL A 153 -2.95 -5.38 9.10
C VAL A 153 -2.07 -4.31 9.75
N THR A 154 -2.23 -3.04 9.39
CA THR A 154 -1.46 -1.92 9.96
C THR A 154 -1.82 -1.67 11.42
N LEU A 155 -3.09 -1.84 11.81
CA LEU A 155 -3.48 -1.87 13.23
C LEU A 155 -2.78 -2.97 14.01
N PHE A 156 -2.73 -4.19 13.45
CA PHE A 156 -2.03 -5.31 14.06
C PHE A 156 -0.52 -5.01 14.20
N VAL A 157 0.11 -4.49 13.14
CA VAL A 157 1.52 -4.08 13.16
C VAL A 157 1.77 -3.03 14.24
N ASP A 158 0.90 -2.03 14.34
CA ASP A 158 1.04 -0.96 15.32
C ASP A 158 0.94 -1.47 16.76
N TRP A 159 -0.01 -2.36 17.03
CA TRP A 159 -0.25 -2.87 18.38
C TRP A 159 0.77 -3.89 18.84
N TYR A 160 1.19 -4.80 17.95
CA TYR A 160 1.98 -5.97 18.33
C TYR A 160 3.45 -5.87 17.92
N VAL A 161 3.78 -5.12 16.86
CA VAL A 161 5.15 -5.08 16.32
C VAL A 161 5.86 -3.79 16.68
N THR A 162 5.22 -2.62 16.53
CA THR A 162 5.88 -1.32 16.78
C THR A 162 5.66 -0.77 18.19
N ARG A 163 4.57 -1.10 18.90
CA ARG A 163 4.35 -0.70 20.32
C ARG A 163 5.44 -1.21 21.27
N SER A 164 6.08 -2.32 20.95
CA SER A 164 7.23 -2.85 21.70
C SER A 164 8.44 -1.90 21.70
N GLN A 165 8.52 -0.96 20.75
CA GLN A 165 9.59 0.06 20.69
C GLN A 165 9.30 1.31 21.52
N THR A 166 8.03 1.69 21.71
CA THR A 166 7.66 2.89 22.49
C THR A 166 7.75 2.61 23.99
N LEU A 167 7.57 1.36 24.40
CA LEU A 167 7.74 0.89 25.76
C LEU A 167 9.16 0.33 25.95
N GLY A 168 10.18 1.19 25.81
CA GLY A 168 11.32 1.04 26.72
C GLY A 168 10.76 1.06 28.14
N ALA A 169 11.27 0.22 29.03
CA ALA A 169 10.80 0.11 30.42
C ALA A 169 10.41 1.50 30.99
N SER A 170 9.14 1.66 31.36
CA SER A 170 8.50 2.89 31.85
C SER A 170 8.12 3.96 30.81
N ALA A 171 6.93 3.82 30.22
CA ALA A 171 5.94 4.91 30.15
C ALA A 171 4.66 4.37 29.51
N ALA A 172 3.57 4.27 30.27
CA ALA A 172 2.25 4.03 29.69
C ALA A 172 1.99 5.03 28.55
N PRO A 173 1.36 4.61 27.44
CA PRO A 173 1.10 5.48 26.31
C PRO A 173 0.33 6.73 26.77
N SER A 174 0.99 7.88 26.73
CA SER A 174 0.36 9.18 26.92
C SER A 174 -0.43 9.50 25.65
N TYR A 175 -1.66 9.00 25.56
CA TYR A 175 -2.63 9.59 24.66
C TYR A 175 -2.81 11.07 25.06
N PRO A 176 -2.85 12.02 24.11
CA PRO A 176 -3.25 13.38 24.45
C PRO A 176 -4.60 13.30 25.17
N LYS A 177 -4.69 13.92 26.35
CA LYS A 177 -5.87 14.01 27.23
C LYS A 177 -7.05 14.76 26.59
N MET A 178 -7.35 14.54 25.31
CA MET A 178 -8.48 15.16 24.62
C MET A 178 -9.81 14.44 24.85
N TRP A 179 -9.81 13.30 25.56
CA TRP A 179 -11.03 12.53 25.85
C TRP A 179 -11.43 12.47 27.33
N ASN A 180 -10.87 13.34 28.18
CA ASN A 180 -11.28 13.47 29.58
C ASN A 180 -12.21 14.67 29.83
N TYR A 181 -13.11 14.94 28.89
CA TYR A 181 -14.24 15.83 29.16
C TYR A 181 -15.53 15.09 28.85
N VAL A 182 -16.31 14.93 29.94
CA VAL A 182 -17.65 14.34 30.12
C VAL A 182 -17.67 12.85 30.42
#